data_AF-X0A9U8-F1
#
_entry.id   AF-X0A9U8-F1
#
_cell.length_a   1.000
_cell.length_b   1.000
_cell.length_c   1.000
_cell.angle_alpha   90.00
_cell.angle_beta   90.00
_cell.angle_gamma   90.00
#
_symmetry.space_group_name_H-M   'P 1'
#
loop_
_entity.id
_entity.type
_entity.pdbx_description
1 polymer ?
#
loop_
_entity_poly.entity_id
_entity_poly.type
_entity_poly.pdbx_seq_one_letter_code
_entity_poly.pdbx_strand_id
1 'polypeptide(L)'
;MNNVFQLSNIPPPIFPSEGTTYSAADEWYAVLAEMQMATLVFQHNDMISSEGDYRTKYIARKLFQRLPKQNRLTKFGFCDDDWSASSEQSNATLPSPDNSGSFRLWSDDFRPVNVLVNNENDVLGAIDWEFAYVGPSQFILDPPWWLLLEVPEM
;
A
#
# COMPACT_ATOMS: atom_id res chain seq x y z
N MET A 1 3.43 5.75 -10.96
CA MET A 1 2.15 6.41 -10.56
C MET A 1 1.48 7.27 -11.65
N ASN A 2 2.17 7.70 -12.72
CA ASN A 2 1.60 8.60 -13.74
C ASN A 2 0.44 8.02 -14.59
N ASN A 3 0.31 6.69 -14.65
CA ASN A 3 -0.68 6.04 -15.52
C ASN A 3 -2.07 5.88 -14.86
N VAL A 4 -2.13 5.82 -13.53
CA VAL A 4 -3.42 5.70 -12.81
C VAL A 4 -4.27 6.96 -13.02
N PHE A 5 -3.65 8.15 -13.05
CA PHE A 5 -4.35 9.42 -13.29
C PHE A 5 -4.97 9.50 -14.69
N GLN A 6 -4.29 8.96 -15.70
CA GLN A 6 -4.75 9.03 -17.09
C GLN A 6 -5.84 7.99 -17.40
N LEU A 7 -5.83 6.85 -16.71
CA LEU A 7 -6.73 5.73 -17.01
C LEU A 7 -7.97 5.64 -16.10
N SER A 8 -7.99 6.35 -14.96
CA SER A 8 -9.05 6.20 -13.95
C SER A 8 -10.19 7.22 -14.06
N ASN A 9 -10.11 8.21 -14.95
CA ASN A 9 -11.11 9.30 -15.12
C ASN A 9 -11.46 10.04 -13.80
N ILE A 10 -10.60 9.97 -12.78
CA ILE A 10 -10.83 10.65 -11.51
C ILE A 10 -10.55 12.16 -11.70
N PRO A 11 -11.48 13.05 -11.31
CA PRO A 11 -11.26 14.49 -11.35
C PRO A 11 -10.00 14.90 -10.56
N PRO A 12 -9.08 15.70 -11.13
CA PRO A 12 -7.87 16.15 -10.44
C PRO A 12 -8.08 16.73 -9.03
N PRO A 13 -9.14 17.50 -8.74
CA PRO A 13 -9.37 18.06 -7.40
C PRO A 13 -9.63 17.04 -6.28
N ILE A 14 -9.86 15.76 -6.62
CA ILE A 14 -10.05 14.70 -5.63
C ILE A 14 -8.71 14.24 -5.06
N PHE A 15 -7.62 14.43 -5.80
CA PHE A 15 -6.29 14.09 -5.34
C PHE A 15 -5.72 15.18 -4.44
N PRO A 16 -4.79 14.82 -3.54
CA PRO A 16 -4.01 15.80 -2.79
C PRO A 16 -3.31 16.77 -3.75
N SER A 17 -3.26 18.04 -3.36
CA SER A 17 -2.49 19.05 -4.08
C SER A 17 -1.03 18.62 -4.22
N GLU A 18 -0.40 19.02 -5.32
CA GLU A 18 1.02 18.78 -5.53
C GLU A 18 1.85 19.35 -4.37
N GLY A 19 2.83 18.59 -3.89
CA GLY A 19 3.66 18.98 -2.75
C GLY A 19 3.04 18.74 -1.36
N THR A 20 1.83 18.17 -1.26
CA THR A 20 1.25 17.76 0.03
C THR A 20 2.13 16.70 0.69
N THR A 21 2.52 16.94 1.94
CA THR A 21 3.26 15.99 2.78
C THR A 21 2.46 15.62 4.01
N TYR A 22 2.82 14.49 4.62
CA TYR A 22 2.13 13.93 5.79
C TYR A 22 3.14 13.72 6.91
N SER A 23 2.70 13.98 8.13
CA SER A 23 3.54 13.88 9.33
C SER A 23 3.38 12.53 10.05
N ALA A 24 2.27 11.84 9.79
CA ALA A 24 1.97 10.53 10.34
C ALA A 24 1.51 9.54 9.27
N ALA A 25 1.76 8.25 9.52
CA ALA A 25 1.27 7.16 8.67
C ALA A 25 -0.26 7.16 8.59
N ASP A 26 -0.97 7.42 9.70
CA ASP A 26 -2.43 7.53 9.72
C ASP A 26 -2.95 8.59 8.74
N GLU A 27 -2.31 9.77 8.67
CA GLU A 27 -2.70 10.83 7.73
C GLU A 27 -2.52 10.37 6.28
N TRP A 28 -1.38 9.74 5.98
CA TRP A 28 -1.08 9.21 4.66
C TRP A 28 -2.08 8.12 4.24
N TYR A 29 -2.36 7.16 5.15
CA TYR A 29 -3.32 6.08 4.89
C TYR A 29 -4.77 6.57 4.79
N ALA A 30 -5.14 7.60 5.55
CA ALA A 30 -6.45 8.23 5.42
C ALA A 30 -6.64 8.81 4.02
N VAL A 31 -5.64 9.51 3.48
CA VAL A 31 -5.67 10.03 2.12
C VAL A 31 -5.66 8.91 1.09
N LEU A 32 -4.81 7.90 1.25
CA LEU A 32 -4.80 6.72 0.36
C LEU A 32 -6.19 6.08 0.31
N ALA A 33 -6.86 5.94 1.46
CA ALA A 33 -8.21 5.37 1.53
C ALA A 33 -9.25 6.23 0.79
N GLU A 34 -9.17 7.57 0.84
CA GLU A 34 -10.01 8.46 0.04
C GLU A 34 -9.73 8.30 -1.46
N MET A 35 -8.47 8.19 -1.87
CA MET A 35 -8.09 7.96 -3.27
C MET A 35 -8.59 6.60 -3.79
N GLN A 36 -8.50 5.55 -2.96
CA GLN A 36 -9.05 4.22 -3.28
C GLN A 36 -10.58 4.23 -3.38
N MET A 37 -11.25 5.08 -2.59
CA MET A 37 -12.68 5.32 -2.71
C MET A 37 -13.01 6.06 -4.01
N ALA A 38 -12.27 7.11 -4.36
CA ALA A 38 -12.44 7.79 -5.64
C ALA A 38 -12.30 6.83 -6.83
N THR A 39 -11.30 5.96 -6.78
CA THR A 39 -11.08 4.92 -7.79
C THR A 39 -12.31 4.04 -7.96
N LEU A 40 -12.91 3.57 -6.86
CA LEU A 40 -14.14 2.76 -6.89
C LEU A 40 -15.35 3.50 -7.51
N VAL A 41 -15.40 4.83 -7.46
CA VAL A 41 -16.51 5.64 -7.99
C VAL A 41 -16.32 5.99 -9.47
N PHE A 42 -15.11 6.36 -9.88
CA PHE A 42 -14.84 6.94 -11.20
C PHE A 42 -14.20 5.97 -12.21
N GLN A 43 -13.58 4.88 -11.75
CA GLN A 43 -12.95 3.94 -12.68
C GLN A 43 -14.00 3.03 -13.32
N HIS A 44 -14.07 3.07 -14.65
CA HIS A 44 -15.09 2.35 -15.45
C HIS A 44 -14.56 1.07 -16.15
N ASN A 45 -13.32 0.66 -15.88
CA ASN A 45 -12.63 -0.43 -16.60
C ASN A 45 -12.95 -1.82 -16.02
N ASP A 46 -14.22 -2.24 -16.03
CA ASP A 46 -14.69 -3.56 -15.55
C ASP A 46 -14.25 -3.91 -14.11
N MET A 47 -13.92 -2.88 -13.31
CA MET A 47 -13.49 -3.02 -11.93
C MET A 47 -14.55 -3.70 -11.06
N ILE A 48 -15.82 -3.68 -11.50
CA ILE A 48 -16.97 -4.28 -10.81
C ILE A 48 -17.58 -5.34 -11.70
N SER A 49 -17.58 -6.59 -11.23
CA SER A 49 -18.17 -7.72 -11.98
C SER A 49 -19.64 -7.96 -11.65
N SER A 50 -20.10 -7.51 -10.47
CA SER A 50 -21.47 -7.69 -9.98
C SER A 50 -21.82 -6.72 -8.85
N GLU A 51 -23.10 -6.64 -8.48
CA GLU A 51 -23.52 -5.86 -7.29
C GLU A 51 -22.88 -6.39 -6.00
N GLY A 52 -22.76 -7.71 -5.85
CA GLY A 52 -22.12 -8.34 -4.69
C GLY A 52 -20.63 -8.00 -4.59
N ASP A 53 -19.94 -8.00 -5.73
CA ASP A 53 -18.54 -7.57 -5.84
C ASP A 53 -18.38 -6.09 -5.46
N TYR A 54 -19.22 -5.20 -6.00
CA TYR A 54 -19.25 -3.79 -5.61
C TYR A 54 -19.45 -3.60 -4.11
N ARG A 55 -20.44 -4.27 -3.52
CA ARG A 55 -20.75 -4.16 -2.10
C ARG A 55 -19.56 -4.60 -1.25
N THR A 56 -18.90 -5.69 -1.63
CA THR A 56 -17.71 -6.20 -0.93
C THR A 56 -16.56 -5.20 -1.02
N LYS A 57 -16.24 -4.73 -2.23
CA LYS A 57 -15.19 -3.73 -2.49
C LYS A 57 -15.44 -2.41 -1.75
N TYR A 58 -16.69 -1.97 -1.68
CA TYR A 58 -17.12 -0.77 -0.96
C TYR A 58 -16.97 -0.94 0.56
N ILE A 59 -17.49 -2.04 1.13
CA ILE A 59 -17.41 -2.31 2.56
C ILE A 59 -15.94 -2.42 2.99
N ALA A 60 -15.11 -3.18 2.26
CA ALA A 60 -13.69 -3.31 2.55
C ALA A 60 -12.98 -1.94 2.59
N ARG A 61 -13.18 -1.11 1.57
CA ARG A 61 -12.61 0.26 1.51
C ARG A 61 -13.15 1.16 2.62
N LYS A 62 -14.43 1.05 2.98
CA LYS A 62 -15.02 1.83 4.09
C LYS A 62 -14.51 1.41 5.45
N LEU A 63 -14.30 0.11 5.66
CA LEU A 63 -13.66 -0.40 6.87
C LEU A 63 -12.21 0.09 6.94
N PHE A 64 -11.45 -0.07 5.86
CA PHE A 64 -10.08 0.42 5.76
C PHE A 64 -9.99 1.93 6.04
N GLN A 65 -10.86 2.75 5.43
CA GLN A 65 -10.93 4.20 5.65
C GLN A 65 -11.17 4.60 7.12
N ARG A 66 -11.85 3.76 7.91
CA ARG A 66 -12.13 4.04 9.33
C ARG A 66 -10.93 3.79 10.22
N LEU A 67 -10.05 2.84 9.88
CA LEU A 67 -8.92 2.45 10.70
C LEU A 67 -7.93 3.61 10.95
N PRO A 68 -7.37 4.30 9.93
CA PRO A 68 -6.44 5.40 10.15
C PRO A 68 -7.13 6.59 10.83
N LYS A 69 -8.41 6.86 10.51
CA LYS A 69 -9.19 7.93 11.17
C LYS A 69 -9.41 7.69 12.66
N GLN A 70 -9.27 6.46 13.14
CA GLN A 70 -9.41 6.07 14.53
C GLN A 70 -8.07 5.74 15.20
N ASN A 71 -6.93 5.91 14.50
CA ASN A 71 -5.60 5.47 14.94
C ASN A 71 -5.56 3.97 15.27
N ARG A 72 -6.24 3.16 14.44
CA ARG A 72 -6.39 1.70 14.59
C ARG A 72 -5.79 0.94 13.42
N LEU A 73 -4.75 1.48 12.79
CA LEU A 73 -4.00 0.71 11.80
C LEU A 73 -3.46 -0.57 12.42
N THR A 74 -3.45 -1.63 11.62
CA THR A 74 -3.08 -2.95 12.10
C THR A 74 -1.61 -2.97 12.53
N LYS A 75 -1.34 -3.69 13.62
CA LYS A 75 0.01 -4.05 14.06
C LYS A 75 0.33 -5.51 13.77
N PHE A 76 -0.50 -6.16 12.94
CA PHE A 76 -0.35 -7.56 12.56
C PHE A 76 1.08 -7.86 12.11
N GLY A 77 1.67 -8.93 12.62
CA GLY A 77 3.04 -9.32 12.30
C GLY A 77 4.13 -8.60 13.11
N PHE A 78 3.79 -7.66 13.98
CA PHE A 78 4.70 -7.07 14.96
C PHE A 78 4.47 -7.65 16.36
N CYS A 79 5.41 -7.42 17.29
CA CYS A 79 5.27 -7.88 18.67
C CYS A 79 4.13 -7.20 19.44
N ASP A 80 3.61 -6.09 18.91
CA ASP A 80 2.46 -5.37 19.45
C ASP A 80 1.11 -5.90 18.94
N ASP A 81 1.09 -6.96 18.14
CA ASP A 81 -0.14 -7.62 17.70
C ASP A 81 -0.75 -8.43 18.85
N ASP A 82 -1.86 -7.93 19.41
CA ASP A 82 -2.54 -8.49 20.58
C ASP A 82 -3.94 -9.04 20.28
N TRP A 83 -4.38 -8.99 19.02
CA TRP A 83 -5.76 -9.30 18.64
C TRP A 83 -5.88 -10.37 17.56
N SER A 84 -4.85 -10.55 16.73
CA SER A 84 -4.92 -11.52 15.64
C SER A 84 -4.85 -12.95 16.17
N ALA A 85 -5.41 -13.91 15.43
CA ALA A 85 -5.27 -15.33 15.74
C ALA A 85 -3.80 -15.79 15.76
N SER A 86 -2.93 -15.09 15.04
CA SER A 86 -1.51 -15.37 14.99
C SER A 86 -0.76 -14.86 16.22
N SER A 87 -1.31 -13.92 16.99
CA SER A 87 -0.62 -13.32 18.16
C SER A 87 -0.21 -14.35 19.21
N GLU A 88 -1.05 -15.36 19.46
CA GLU A 88 -0.77 -16.44 20.44
C GLU A 88 0.41 -17.35 20.05
N GLN A 89 0.71 -17.43 18.75
CA GLN A 89 1.73 -18.31 18.18
C GLN A 89 2.89 -17.53 17.53
N SER A 90 2.81 -16.20 17.55
CA SER A 90 3.74 -15.32 16.88
C SER A 90 5.07 -15.31 17.60
N ASN A 91 6.16 -15.49 16.84
CA ASN A 91 7.52 -15.24 17.29
C ASN A 91 8.01 -13.85 16.85
N ALA A 92 7.10 -12.92 16.52
CA ALA A 92 7.47 -11.58 16.09
C ALA A 92 8.19 -10.84 17.24
N THR A 93 9.41 -10.40 16.98
CA THR A 93 10.25 -9.68 17.94
C THR A 93 10.36 -8.19 17.64
N LEU A 94 9.93 -7.77 16.45
CA LEU A 94 10.05 -6.39 16.01
C LEU A 94 8.84 -5.58 16.48
N PRO A 95 9.04 -4.38 17.08
CA PRO A 95 7.96 -3.48 17.42
C PRO A 95 7.34 -2.88 16.15
N SER A 96 6.06 -2.54 16.25
CA SER A 96 5.37 -1.79 15.21
C SER A 96 6.07 -0.44 14.98
N PRO A 97 6.24 0.01 13.73
CA PRO A 97 6.85 1.30 13.45
C PRO A 97 6.03 2.43 14.07
N ASP A 98 6.73 3.45 14.58
CA ASP A 98 6.08 4.66 15.10
C ASP A 98 5.23 5.32 14.02
N ASN A 99 4.05 5.80 14.40
CA ASN A 99 3.10 6.46 13.49
C ASN A 99 3.69 7.76 12.93
N SER A 100 4.46 8.50 13.74
CA SER A 100 5.25 9.66 13.32
C SER A 100 6.66 9.31 12.83
N GLY A 101 6.93 8.02 12.59
CA GLY A 101 8.22 7.54 12.15
C GLY A 101 8.61 8.01 10.75
N SER A 102 9.88 7.79 10.40
CA SER A 102 10.43 8.17 9.09
C SER A 102 9.68 7.48 7.95
N PHE A 103 9.37 8.26 6.91
CA PHE A 103 8.96 7.73 5.61
C PHE A 103 10.19 7.22 4.85
N ARG A 104 10.02 6.13 4.10
CA ARG A 104 11.08 5.50 3.29
C ARG A 104 10.69 5.47 1.82
N LEU A 105 11.71 5.30 0.98
CA LEU A 105 11.52 5.07 -0.45
C LEU A 105 11.12 3.61 -0.66
N TRP A 106 9.98 3.42 -1.30
CA TRP A 106 9.39 2.15 -1.68
C TRP A 106 9.31 2.06 -3.21
N SER A 107 9.22 0.85 -3.74
CA SER A 107 8.85 0.60 -5.13
C SER A 107 8.17 -0.75 -5.23
N ASP A 108 7.00 -0.78 -5.85
CA ASP A 108 6.24 -2.01 -6.02
C ASP A 108 6.84 -2.94 -7.10
N ASP A 109 7.85 -2.48 -7.86
CA ASP A 109 8.46 -3.24 -8.96
C ASP A 109 9.98 -3.44 -8.83
N PHE A 110 10.54 -3.48 -7.61
CA PHE A 110 11.94 -3.92 -7.38
C PHE A 110 12.15 -5.44 -7.48
N ARG A 111 11.45 -6.08 -8.40
CA ARG A 111 11.64 -7.49 -8.73
C ARG A 111 13.05 -7.76 -9.27
N PRO A 112 13.56 -9.00 -9.20
CA PRO A 112 14.95 -9.32 -9.56
C PRO A 112 15.40 -8.86 -10.96
N VAL A 113 14.49 -8.82 -11.95
CA VAL A 113 14.82 -8.34 -13.31
C VAL A 113 15.23 -6.86 -13.36
N ASN A 114 14.83 -6.07 -12.35
CA ASN A 114 15.14 -4.64 -12.23
C ASN A 114 16.40 -4.38 -11.38
N VAL A 115 17.12 -5.43 -10.96
CA VAL A 115 18.38 -5.33 -10.22
C VAL A 115 19.55 -5.69 -11.14
N LEU A 116 20.49 -4.77 -11.30
CA LEU A 116 21.70 -4.97 -12.09
C LEU A 116 22.78 -5.64 -11.22
N VAL A 117 23.40 -6.69 -11.74
CA VAL A 117 24.51 -7.40 -11.09
C VAL A 117 25.72 -7.50 -12.01
N ASN A 118 26.93 -7.54 -11.45
CA ASN A 118 28.16 -7.83 -12.20
C ASN A 118 28.36 -9.36 -12.38
N ASN A 119 29.49 -9.74 -12.99
CA ASN A 119 29.84 -11.16 -13.20
C ASN A 119 30.13 -11.90 -11.88
N GLU A 120 30.42 -11.16 -10.82
CA GLU A 120 30.69 -11.65 -9.47
C GLU A 120 29.41 -11.77 -8.61
N ASN A 121 28.23 -11.42 -9.16
CA ASN A 121 26.93 -11.33 -8.48
C ASN A 121 26.81 -10.21 -7.44
N ASP A 122 27.65 -9.19 -7.49
CA ASP A 122 27.48 -7.97 -6.71
C ASP A 122 26.38 -7.10 -7.30
N VAL A 123 25.52 -6.55 -6.44
CA VAL A 123 24.48 -5.59 -6.84
C VAL A 123 25.13 -4.26 -7.21
N LEU A 124 24.94 -3.84 -8.46
CA LEU A 124 25.43 -2.57 -8.99
C LEU A 124 24.40 -1.44 -8.87
N GLY A 125 23.11 -1.77 -8.86
CA GLY A 125 22.04 -0.80 -8.73
C GLY A 125 20.67 -1.36 -9.10
N ALA A 126 19.64 -0.53 -8.92
CA ALA A 126 18.27 -0.81 -9.34
C ALA A 126 17.86 0.15 -10.46
N ILE A 127 17.14 -0.37 -11.44
CA ILE A 127 16.52 0.39 -12.52
C ILE A 127 15.00 0.42 -12.34
N ASP A 128 14.31 1.04 -13.29
CA ASP A 128 12.84 1.01 -13.38
C ASP A 128 12.11 1.66 -12.19
N TRP A 129 12.41 2.94 -11.96
CA TRP A 129 11.91 3.72 -10.82
C TRP A 129 10.49 4.28 -11.01
N GLU A 130 9.75 3.89 -12.04
CA GLU A 130 8.45 4.50 -12.40
C GLU A 130 7.31 4.21 -11.38
N PHE A 131 7.51 3.17 -10.57
CA PHE A 131 6.65 2.76 -9.46
C PHE A 131 7.22 3.11 -8.09
N ALA A 132 8.29 3.91 -8.02
CA ALA A 132 8.84 4.33 -6.75
C ALA A 132 8.03 5.46 -6.11
N TYR A 133 7.86 5.41 -4.79
CA TYR A 133 7.17 6.44 -4.00
C TYR A 133 7.72 6.49 -2.57
N VAL A 134 7.45 7.59 -1.88
CA VAL A 134 7.79 7.74 -0.45
C VAL A 134 6.56 7.36 0.38
N GLY A 135 6.74 6.41 1.30
CA GLY A 135 5.65 5.82 2.09
C GLY A 135 6.06 5.53 3.53
N PRO A 136 5.08 5.37 4.45
CA PRO A 136 5.35 5.09 5.85
C PRO A 136 6.00 3.72 6.03
N SER A 137 6.76 3.51 7.11
CA SER A 137 7.45 2.22 7.35
C SER A 137 6.48 1.05 7.57
N GLN A 138 5.24 1.35 7.97
CA GLN A 138 4.14 0.40 8.15
C GLN A 138 3.76 -0.31 6.84
N PHE A 139 4.12 0.24 5.67
CA PHE A 139 3.88 -0.38 4.36
C PHE A 139 4.62 -1.71 4.15
N ILE A 140 5.58 -2.04 5.02
CA ILE A 140 6.28 -3.34 5.00
C ILE A 140 5.36 -4.55 5.12
N LEU A 141 4.16 -4.37 5.69
CA LEU A 141 3.16 -5.43 5.84
C LEU A 141 2.38 -5.72 4.55
N ASP A 142 2.53 -4.87 3.53
CA ASP A 142 1.92 -5.02 2.22
C ASP A 142 3.03 -5.37 1.20
N PRO A 143 3.58 -6.60 1.23
CA PRO A 143 4.68 -6.95 0.35
C PRO A 143 4.22 -6.87 -1.11
N PRO A 144 5.06 -6.34 -2.02
CA PRO A 144 4.72 -6.28 -3.43
C PRO A 144 4.48 -7.69 -3.99
N TRP A 145 3.60 -7.76 -4.99
CA TRP A 145 3.11 -9.03 -5.55
C TRP A 145 4.23 -9.99 -5.99
N TRP A 146 5.38 -9.48 -6.43
CA TRP A 146 6.51 -10.29 -6.89
C TRP A 146 7.31 -10.96 -5.75
N LEU A 147 7.06 -10.59 -4.49
CA LEU A 147 7.56 -11.32 -3.31
C LEU A 147 6.62 -12.45 -2.87
N LEU A 148 5.43 -12.53 -3.46
CA LEU A 148 4.52 -13.63 -3.16
C LEU A 148 5.02 -14.90 -3.84
N LEU A 149 4.98 -16.02 -3.11
CA LEU A 149 5.38 -17.34 -3.61
C LEU A 149 4.48 -17.80 -4.77
N GLU A 150 3.25 -17.30 -4.82
CA GLU A 150 2.28 -17.49 -5.89
C GLU A 150 1.72 -16.13 -6.31
N VAL A 151 1.57 -15.93 -7.63
CA VAL A 151 0.92 -14.72 -8.16
C VAL A 151 -0.55 -14.75 -7.72
N PRO A 152 -1.08 -13.67 -7.10
CA PRO A 152 -2.50 -13.62 -6.75
C PRO A 152 -3.36 -13.84 -7.99
N GLU A 153 -4.44 -14.60 -7.86
CA GLU A 153 -5.40 -14.77 -8.96
C GLU A 153 -5.87 -13.39 -9.45
N MET A 154 -5.78 -13.18 -10.77
CA MET A 154 -6.19 -11.94 -11.47
C MET A 154 -7.71 -11.79 -11.53
#